data_AF-A0A1B6C731-F1
#
_entry.id   AF-A0A1B6C731-F1
#
_cell.length_a   1.000
_cell.length_b   1.000
_cell.length_c   1.000
_cell.angle_alpha   90.00
_cell.angle_beta   90.00
_cell.angle_gamma   90.00
#
_symmetry.space_group_name_H-M   'P 1'
#
loop_
_entity.id
_entity.type
_entity.pdbx_description
1 polymer ?
#
loop_
_entity_poly.entity_id
_entity_poly.type
_entity_poly.pdbx_seq_one_letter_code
_entity_poly.pdbx_strand_id
1 'polypeptide(L)'
;TTFLLQWMTWHRNVIMLINLIFVFQVGAVVLCSIIKDKNKCGFNSCPKPKKGFINVHMVPHTHDDVGWLKTVDQYYYGSHSKIQQAGVQYIIDSVVQELLYDENKRFVFVETAFFWKWWKKQNDHIRHQVKQLVNNGRLEFIGGGWVMHDEAVTHYQSIIDQMTWGLRYSCIIQN
;
A
#
# COMPACT_ATOMS: atom_id res chain seq x y z
N THR A 1 12.17 -56.25 35.73
CA THR A 1 10.99 -55.40 35.43
C THR A 1 11.33 -53.92 35.41
N THR A 2 12.20 -53.41 36.29
CA THR A 2 12.65 -52.01 36.34
C THR A 2 13.40 -51.53 35.09
N PHE A 3 14.24 -52.36 34.47
CA PHE A 3 15.02 -51.99 33.28
C PHE A 3 14.15 -51.69 32.04
N LEU A 4 13.06 -52.45 31.84
CA LEU A 4 12.11 -52.24 30.74
C LEU A 4 11.32 -50.94 30.92
N LEU A 5 10.91 -50.63 32.15
CA LEU A 5 10.25 -49.37 32.49
C LEU A 5 11.16 -48.16 32.28
N GLN A 6 12.44 -48.27 32.64
CA GLN A 6 13.46 -47.23 32.40
C GLN A 6 13.72 -47.00 30.90
N TRP A 7 13.77 -48.08 30.11
CA TRP A 7 13.97 -48.01 28.67
C TRP A 7 12.75 -47.40 27.95
N MET A 8 11.53 -47.77 28.37
CA MET A 8 10.29 -47.20 27.82
C MET A 8 10.11 -45.72 28.19
N THR A 9 10.48 -45.29 29.40
CA THR A 9 10.44 -43.86 29.79
C THR A 9 11.51 -43.06 29.05
N TRP A 10 12.71 -43.63 28.84
CA TRP A 10 13.75 -43.00 28.03
C TRP A 10 13.29 -42.78 26.57
N HIS A 11 12.70 -43.81 25.93
CA HIS A 11 12.14 -43.66 24.58
C HIS A 11 11.00 -42.64 24.49
N ARG A 12 10.08 -42.63 25.46
CA ARG A 12 9.02 -41.61 25.51
C ARG A 12 9.60 -40.20 25.63
N ASN A 13 10.59 -39.99 26.50
CA ASN A 13 11.21 -38.68 26.69
C ASN A 13 11.98 -38.23 25.44
N VAL A 14 12.67 -39.15 24.76
CA VAL A 14 13.39 -38.87 23.49
C VAL A 14 12.40 -38.50 22.37
N ILE A 15 11.30 -39.24 22.23
CA ILE A 15 10.25 -38.93 21.24
C ILE A 15 9.59 -37.57 21.54
N MET A 16 9.36 -37.26 22.82
CA MET A 16 8.80 -35.96 23.22
C MET A 16 9.74 -34.80 22.89
N LEU A 17 11.05 -34.97 23.14
CA LEU A 17 12.09 -33.99 22.79
C LEU A 17 12.17 -33.75 21.29
N ILE A 18 12.13 -34.81 20.48
CA ILE A 18 12.16 -34.70 19.01
C ILE A 18 10.94 -33.94 18.49
N ASN A 19 9.74 -34.23 18.99
CA ASN A 19 8.52 -33.51 18.61
C ASN A 19 8.57 -32.04 19.03
N LEU A 20 9.09 -31.73 20.22
CA LEU A 20 9.28 -30.34 20.67
C LEU A 20 10.24 -29.57 19.78
N ILE A 21 11.37 -30.19 19.40
CA ILE A 21 12.36 -29.59 18.49
C ILE A 21 11.73 -29.35 17.11
N PHE A 22 10.94 -30.30 16.60
CA PHE A 22 10.26 -30.15 15.31
C PHE A 22 9.23 -29.01 15.34
N VAL A 23 8.41 -28.92 16.39
CA VAL A 23 7.45 -27.81 16.58
C VAL A 23 8.16 -26.46 16.67
N PHE A 24 9.28 -26.38 17.40
CA PHE A 24 10.09 -25.17 17.47
C PHE A 24 10.73 -24.80 16.14
N GLN A 25 11.25 -25.77 15.37
CA GLN A 25 11.84 -25.53 14.06
C GLN A 25 10.79 -25.07 13.04
N VAL A 26 9.63 -25.71 12.98
CA VAL A 26 8.51 -25.30 12.11
C VAL A 26 8.00 -23.92 12.54
N GLY A 27 7.82 -23.69 13.84
CA GLY A 27 7.42 -22.39 14.38
C GLY A 27 8.41 -21.27 14.02
N ALA A 28 9.71 -21.53 14.14
CA ALA A 28 10.76 -20.58 13.78
C ALA A 28 10.81 -20.29 12.26
N VAL A 29 10.59 -21.27 11.40
CA VAL A 29 10.54 -21.08 9.93
C VAL A 29 9.31 -20.27 9.52
N VAL A 30 8.15 -20.54 10.13
CA VAL A 30 6.94 -19.75 9.92
C VAL A 30 7.15 -18.31 10.40
N LEU A 31 7.71 -18.14 11.61
CA LEU A 31 8.01 -16.81 12.16
C LEU A 31 9.03 -16.04 11.31
N CYS A 32 10.08 -16.71 10.81
CA CYS A 32 11.10 -16.10 9.97
C CYS A 32 10.57 -15.72 8.58
N SER A 33 9.59 -16.48 8.07
CA SER A 33 8.86 -16.13 6.83
C SER A 33 7.95 -14.92 7.02
N ILE A 34 7.36 -14.75 8.20
CA ILE A 34 6.56 -13.58 8.58
C ILE A 34 7.45 -12.33 8.79
N ILE A 35 8.70 -12.49 9.25
CA ILE A 35 9.63 -11.36 9.52
C ILE A 35 10.38 -10.86 8.27
N LYS A 36 10.11 -11.43 7.08
CA LYS A 36 10.75 -10.99 5.83
C LYS A 36 10.23 -9.65 5.28
N ASP A 37 9.71 -8.76 6.11
CA ASP A 37 9.33 -7.42 5.66
C ASP A 37 10.54 -6.46 5.75
N LYS A 38 11.47 -6.61 4.81
CA LYS A 38 12.40 -5.52 4.51
C LYS A 38 11.61 -4.49 3.72
N ASN A 39 10.88 -3.63 4.43
CA ASN A 39 10.25 -2.43 3.86
C ASN A 39 11.32 -1.65 3.08
N LYS A 40 11.36 -1.85 1.76
CA LYS A 40 12.23 -1.08 0.87
C LYS A 40 11.43 0.14 0.49
N CYS A 41 11.50 1.19 1.31
CA CYS A 41 10.93 2.48 0.97
C CYS A 41 11.97 3.38 0.26
N GLY A 42 11.48 4.42 -0.43
CA GLY A 42 12.31 5.40 -1.12
C GLY A 42 13.11 4.82 -2.29
N PHE A 43 14.30 5.40 -2.57
CA PHE A 43 15.16 5.00 -3.70
C PHE A 43 15.56 3.51 -3.72
N ASN A 44 15.49 2.84 -2.57
CA ASN A 44 15.79 1.41 -2.46
C ASN A 44 14.67 0.52 -3.03
N SER A 45 13.46 1.06 -3.19
CA SER A 45 12.30 0.38 -3.78
C SER A 45 12.32 0.41 -5.31
N CYS A 46 13.08 1.33 -5.92
CA CYS A 46 12.99 1.62 -7.35
C CYS A 46 13.43 0.43 -8.23
N PRO A 47 12.73 0.20 -9.36
CA PRO A 47 13.17 -0.77 -10.36
C PRO A 47 14.60 -0.45 -10.85
N LYS A 48 15.43 -1.48 -10.99
CA LYS A 48 16.82 -1.31 -11.42
C LYS A 48 16.88 -1.19 -12.95
N PRO A 49 17.44 -0.10 -13.50
CA PRO A 49 17.62 0.03 -14.94
C PRO A 49 18.68 -0.97 -15.46
N LYS A 50 18.53 -1.39 -16.70
CA LYS A 50 19.48 -2.25 -17.41
C LYS A 50 20.58 -1.40 -18.06
N LYS A 51 21.82 -1.59 -17.63
CA LYS A 51 23.00 -0.87 -18.17
C LYS A 51 23.24 -1.25 -19.64
N GLY A 52 23.60 -0.27 -20.46
CA GLY A 52 23.87 -0.46 -21.90
C GLY A 52 22.62 -0.58 -22.78
N PHE A 53 21.43 -0.33 -22.22
CA PHE A 53 20.15 -0.31 -22.93
C PHE A 53 19.43 1.02 -22.67
N ILE A 54 18.52 1.39 -23.57
CA ILE A 54 17.51 2.42 -23.28
C ILE A 54 16.54 1.84 -22.26
N ASN A 55 16.27 2.60 -21.20
CA ASN A 55 15.33 2.22 -20.15
C ASN A 55 14.07 3.07 -20.30
N VAL A 56 12.94 2.41 -20.55
CA VAL A 56 11.63 3.07 -20.64
C VAL A 56 10.89 2.84 -19.33
N HIS A 57 10.54 3.93 -18.65
CA HIS A 57 9.82 3.89 -17.39
C HIS A 57 8.34 4.15 -17.65
N MET A 58 7.53 3.11 -17.47
CA MET A 58 6.08 3.25 -17.52
C MET A 58 5.60 3.78 -16.16
N VAL A 59 4.88 4.91 -16.17
CA VAL A 59 4.35 5.55 -14.95
C VAL A 59 2.83 5.60 -15.04
N PRO A 60 2.12 4.53 -14.58
CA PRO A 60 0.67 4.51 -14.54
C PRO A 60 0.14 5.54 -13.55
N HIS A 61 -0.80 6.36 -13.99
CA HIS A 61 -1.42 7.42 -13.21
C HIS A 61 -2.87 7.62 -13.62
N THR A 62 -3.62 8.37 -12.81
CA THR A 62 -4.91 8.96 -13.15
C THR A 62 -4.85 10.45 -12.86
N HIS A 63 -5.58 11.25 -13.63
CA HIS A 63 -5.73 12.67 -13.38
C HIS A 63 -7.17 12.91 -12.92
N ASP A 64 -7.34 13.17 -11.62
CA ASP A 64 -8.65 13.23 -10.97
C ASP A 64 -8.95 14.67 -10.54
N ASP A 65 -9.50 15.48 -11.45
CA ASP A 65 -9.86 16.87 -11.18
C ASP A 65 -10.77 17.00 -9.94
N VAL A 66 -10.35 17.79 -8.95
CA VAL A 66 -11.12 18.06 -7.73
C VAL A 66 -12.17 19.14 -7.99
N GLY A 67 -13.05 18.84 -8.94
CA GLY A 67 -14.06 19.76 -9.46
C GLY A 67 -13.63 20.40 -10.79
N TRP A 68 -14.43 20.20 -11.83
CA TRP A 68 -14.26 20.78 -13.16
C TRP A 68 -15.60 20.81 -13.89
N LEU A 69 -15.92 19.77 -14.68
CA LEU A 69 -17.24 19.62 -15.32
C LEU A 69 -18.31 19.09 -14.35
N LYS A 70 -17.86 18.35 -13.33
CA LYS A 70 -18.70 17.82 -12.25
C LYS A 70 -18.20 18.33 -10.91
N THR A 71 -19.06 18.27 -9.90
CA THR A 71 -18.64 18.54 -8.51
C THR A 71 -17.74 17.43 -7.98
N VAL A 72 -16.99 17.72 -6.91
CA VAL A 72 -16.13 16.74 -6.22
C VAL A 72 -16.89 15.45 -5.90
N ASP A 73 -18.10 15.55 -5.36
CA ASP A 73 -18.88 14.37 -4.99
C ASP A 73 -19.44 13.61 -6.19
N GLN A 74 -19.78 14.33 -7.27
CA GLN A 74 -20.20 13.69 -8.52
C GLN A 74 -19.07 12.92 -9.19
N TYR A 75 -17.84 13.46 -9.18
CA TYR A 75 -16.64 12.72 -9.58
C TYR A 75 -16.35 11.53 -8.68
N TYR A 76 -16.43 11.72 -7.35
CA TYR A 76 -16.12 10.65 -6.42
C TYR A 76 -17.07 9.45 -6.57
N TYR A 77 -18.38 9.71 -6.58
CA TYR A 77 -19.41 8.65 -6.64
C TYR A 77 -19.72 8.16 -8.05
N GLY A 78 -19.23 8.83 -9.10
CA GLY A 78 -19.52 8.46 -10.47
C GLY A 78 -20.90 8.88 -10.99
N SER A 79 -21.59 9.79 -10.29
CA SER A 79 -22.90 10.27 -10.73
C SER A 79 -22.80 11.25 -11.90
N HIS A 80 -23.96 11.53 -12.53
CA HIS A 80 -24.07 12.43 -13.69
C HIS A 80 -23.14 12.02 -14.85
N SER A 81 -23.04 10.71 -15.10
CA SER A 81 -22.11 10.14 -16.09
C SER A 81 -22.38 10.58 -17.52
N LYS A 82 -23.57 11.16 -17.81
CA LYS A 82 -23.89 11.81 -19.08
C LYS A 82 -23.06 13.07 -19.34
N ILE A 83 -22.59 13.77 -18.30
CA ILE A 83 -21.68 14.92 -18.42
C ILE A 83 -20.27 14.41 -18.68
N GLN A 84 -19.81 13.50 -17.83
CA GLN A 84 -18.51 12.85 -17.94
C GLN A 84 -18.52 11.52 -17.22
N GLN A 85 -18.07 10.48 -17.91
CA GLN A 85 -17.96 9.12 -17.38
C GLN A 85 -16.69 8.97 -16.53
N ALA A 86 -16.77 9.38 -15.27
CA ALA A 86 -15.66 9.36 -14.31
C ALA A 86 -16.19 9.07 -12.90
N GLY A 87 -15.51 8.18 -12.17
CA GLY A 87 -15.89 7.71 -10.83
C GLY A 87 -14.67 7.33 -9.99
N VAL A 88 -14.15 8.26 -9.18
CA VAL A 88 -12.83 8.12 -8.53
C VAL A 88 -12.79 6.97 -7.52
N GLN A 89 -13.88 6.69 -6.80
CA GLN A 89 -13.89 5.57 -5.86
C GLN A 89 -13.56 4.23 -6.54
N TYR A 90 -14.09 4.02 -7.75
CA TYR A 90 -13.89 2.79 -8.52
C TYR A 90 -12.47 2.70 -9.08
N ILE A 91 -11.87 3.85 -9.42
CA ILE A 91 -10.47 3.92 -9.84
C ILE A 91 -9.59 3.46 -8.68
N ILE A 92 -9.75 4.03 -7.49
CA ILE A 92 -8.94 3.66 -6.32
C ILE A 92 -9.14 2.17 -5.96
N ASP A 93 -10.39 1.68 -5.93
CA ASP A 93 -10.69 0.28 -5.64
C ASP A 93 -9.98 -0.67 -6.61
N SER A 94 -10.07 -0.40 -7.91
CA SER A 94 -9.44 -1.23 -8.95
C SER A 94 -7.91 -1.16 -8.90
N VAL A 95 -7.33 0.02 -8.68
CA VAL A 95 -5.88 0.18 -8.52
C VAL A 95 -5.36 -0.63 -7.34
N VAL A 96 -6.01 -0.56 -6.18
CA VAL A 96 -5.61 -1.33 -5.01
C VAL A 96 -5.69 -2.83 -5.29
N GLN A 97 -6.77 -3.31 -5.92
CA GLN A 97 -6.91 -4.72 -6.30
C GLN A 97 -5.81 -5.18 -7.26
N GLU A 98 -5.54 -4.41 -8.31
CA GLU A 98 -4.51 -4.73 -9.32
C GLU A 98 -3.10 -4.71 -8.75
N LEU A 99 -2.81 -3.78 -7.83
CA LEU A 99 -1.55 -3.78 -7.12
C LEU A 99 -1.44 -5.01 -6.21
N LEU A 100 -2.49 -5.39 -5.47
CA LEU A 100 -2.44 -6.61 -4.66
C LEU A 100 -2.28 -7.89 -5.50
N TYR A 101 -2.80 -7.90 -6.73
CA TYR A 101 -2.73 -9.05 -7.62
C TYR A 101 -1.34 -9.30 -8.22
N ASP A 102 -0.65 -8.26 -8.71
CA ASP A 102 0.67 -8.40 -9.36
C ASP A 102 1.72 -7.51 -8.71
N GLU A 103 2.69 -8.12 -8.04
CA GLU A 103 3.78 -7.46 -7.30
C GLU A 103 4.66 -6.51 -8.14
N ASN A 104 4.66 -6.63 -9.47
CA ASN A 104 5.45 -5.78 -10.35
C ASN A 104 4.75 -4.47 -10.70
N LYS A 105 3.43 -4.40 -10.53
CA LYS A 105 2.64 -3.20 -10.85
C LYS A 105 2.94 -2.09 -9.87
N ARG A 106 2.91 -0.86 -10.40
CA ARG A 106 3.07 0.39 -9.66
C ARG A 106 2.04 1.39 -10.13
N PHE A 107 1.68 2.31 -9.25
CA PHE A 107 0.75 3.38 -9.57
C PHE A 107 1.10 4.63 -8.77
N VAL A 108 0.99 5.80 -9.39
CA VAL A 108 1.12 7.10 -8.72
C VAL A 108 -0.25 7.77 -8.57
N PHE A 109 -0.52 8.33 -7.39
CA PHE A 109 -1.76 9.04 -7.09
C PHE A 109 -1.46 10.45 -6.59
N VAL A 110 -2.23 11.45 -7.03
CA VAL A 110 -1.90 12.87 -6.79
C VAL A 110 -2.87 13.54 -5.83
N GLU A 111 -4.17 13.48 -6.09
CA GLU A 111 -5.16 14.31 -5.39
C GLU A 111 -5.59 13.72 -4.03
N THR A 112 -4.84 14.08 -2.98
CA THR A 112 -5.09 13.58 -1.61
C THR A 112 -6.52 13.80 -1.12
N ALA A 113 -7.23 14.83 -1.61
CA ALA A 113 -8.64 15.05 -1.27
C ALA A 113 -9.53 13.83 -1.54
N PHE A 114 -9.41 13.23 -2.73
CA PHE A 114 -10.19 12.06 -3.10
C PHE A 114 -9.72 10.82 -2.34
N PHE A 115 -8.40 10.63 -2.25
CA PHE A 115 -7.84 9.48 -1.54
C PHE A 115 -8.24 9.48 -0.07
N TRP A 116 -8.19 10.64 0.60
CA TRP A 116 -8.63 10.78 1.99
C TRP A 116 -10.14 10.52 2.14
N LYS A 117 -10.96 11.00 1.21
CA LYS A 117 -12.41 10.70 1.21
C LYS A 117 -12.67 9.20 1.09
N TRP A 118 -11.91 8.49 0.25
CA TRP A 118 -11.96 7.04 0.12
C TRP A 118 -11.43 6.33 1.38
N TRP A 119 -10.27 6.74 1.89
CA TRP A 119 -9.59 6.16 3.05
C TRP A 119 -10.48 6.09 4.30
N LYS A 120 -11.23 7.18 4.58
CA LYS A 120 -12.13 7.25 5.74
C LYS A 120 -13.25 6.21 5.73
N LYS A 121 -13.57 5.63 4.57
CA LYS A 121 -14.62 4.62 4.42
C LYS A 121 -14.10 3.18 4.50
N GLN A 122 -12.78 3.00 4.50
CA GLN A 122 -12.17 1.68 4.47
C GLN A 122 -12.07 1.06 5.87
N ASN A 123 -12.20 -0.26 5.91
CA ASN A 123 -11.96 -1.04 7.12
C ASN A 123 -10.45 -1.21 7.40
N ASP A 124 -10.08 -1.71 8.57
CA ASP A 124 -8.69 -1.90 8.98
C ASP A 124 -7.89 -2.81 8.06
N HIS A 125 -8.53 -3.83 7.48
CA HIS A 125 -7.87 -4.77 6.58
C HIS A 125 -7.39 -4.08 5.31
N ILE A 126 -8.27 -3.36 4.61
CA ILE A 126 -7.92 -2.61 3.40
C ILE A 126 -6.90 -1.51 3.73
N ARG A 127 -7.07 -0.80 4.86
CA ARG A 127 -6.11 0.22 5.29
C ARG A 127 -4.71 -0.36 5.51
N HIS A 128 -4.61 -1.55 6.10
CA HIS A 128 -3.33 -2.25 6.29
C HIS A 128 -2.70 -2.65 4.95
N GLN A 129 -3.48 -3.19 4.01
CA GLN A 129 -3.00 -3.55 2.68
C GLN A 129 -2.46 -2.33 1.91
N VAL A 130 -3.19 -1.21 1.93
CA VAL A 130 -2.73 0.03 1.30
C VAL A 130 -1.44 0.53 1.96
N LYS A 131 -1.35 0.51 3.29
CA LYS A 131 -0.09 0.84 4.00
C LYS A 131 1.08 0.00 3.51
N GLN A 132 0.89 -1.30 3.35
CA GLN A 132 1.91 -2.20 2.81
C GLN A 132 2.30 -1.83 1.37
N LEU A 133 1.32 -1.53 0.50
CA LEU A 133 1.59 -1.09 -0.87
C LEU A 133 2.42 0.20 -0.91
N VAL A 134 2.13 1.15 -0.02
CA VAL A 134 2.87 2.42 0.09
C VAL A 134 4.27 2.19 0.65
N ASN A 135 4.40 1.40 1.72
CA ASN A 135 5.70 1.08 2.35
C ASN A 135 6.65 0.35 1.40
N ASN A 136 6.10 -0.46 0.50
CA ASN A 136 6.86 -1.19 -0.51
C ASN A 136 7.09 -0.38 -1.81
N GLY A 137 6.65 0.88 -1.87
CA GLY A 137 6.84 1.79 -3.01
C GLY A 137 6.04 1.38 -4.25
N ARG A 138 4.92 0.72 -4.06
CA ARG A 138 4.06 0.24 -5.16
C ARG A 138 2.89 1.17 -5.43
N LEU A 139 2.37 1.79 -4.38
CA LEU A 139 1.48 2.94 -4.47
C LEU A 139 2.23 4.17 -3.96
N GLU A 140 2.47 5.14 -4.84
CA GLU A 140 3.23 6.34 -4.49
C GLU A 140 2.34 7.59 -4.57
N PHE A 141 2.37 8.41 -3.51
CA PHE A 141 1.73 9.71 -3.52
C PHE A 141 2.71 10.75 -4.06
N ILE A 142 2.31 11.47 -5.10
CA ILE A 142 3.13 12.51 -5.74
C ILE A 142 2.43 13.87 -5.64
N GLY A 143 3.20 14.96 -5.71
CA GLY A 143 2.71 16.32 -5.48
C GLY A 143 2.45 16.60 -3.99
N GLY A 144 1.69 15.73 -3.32
CA GLY A 144 1.42 15.83 -1.87
C GLY A 144 0.44 16.93 -1.50
N GLY A 145 -0.19 17.58 -2.48
CA GLY A 145 -1.23 18.59 -2.27
C GLY A 145 -2.59 17.96 -1.94
N TRP A 146 -3.48 18.79 -1.41
CA TRP A 146 -4.90 18.44 -1.34
C TRP A 146 -5.47 18.29 -2.75
N VAL A 147 -5.02 19.16 -3.66
CA VAL A 147 -5.33 19.19 -5.09
C VAL A 147 -4.06 19.50 -5.91
N MET A 148 -4.10 19.31 -7.22
CA MET A 148 -3.20 19.98 -8.15
C MET A 148 -3.70 21.42 -8.33
N HIS A 149 -3.09 22.38 -7.64
CA HIS A 149 -3.56 23.77 -7.62
C HIS A 149 -3.08 24.51 -8.88
N ASP A 150 -3.82 25.56 -9.25
CA ASP A 150 -3.41 26.47 -10.32
C ASP A 150 -2.18 27.32 -9.91
N GLU A 151 -1.31 27.63 -10.87
CA GLU A 151 -0.07 28.37 -10.63
C GLU A 151 -0.14 29.86 -10.99
N ALA A 152 -1.26 30.34 -11.57
CA ALA A 152 -1.41 31.72 -12.05
C ALA A 152 -2.27 32.61 -11.14
N VAL A 153 -3.36 32.08 -10.60
CA VAL A 153 -4.40 32.81 -9.84
C VAL A 153 -4.51 32.37 -8.39
N THR A 154 -3.45 31.78 -7.84
CA THR A 154 -3.38 31.38 -6.43
C THR A 154 -2.50 32.32 -5.61
N HIS A 155 -2.90 32.54 -4.34
CA HIS A 155 -2.04 33.22 -3.37
C HIS A 155 -1.13 32.20 -2.70
N TYR A 156 0.15 32.53 -2.50
CA TYR A 156 1.14 31.61 -1.93
C TYR A 156 0.71 31.01 -0.57
N GLN A 157 -0.01 31.79 0.25
CA GLN A 157 -0.55 31.29 1.52
C GLN A 157 -1.54 30.12 1.30
N SER A 158 -2.43 30.24 0.31
CA SER A 158 -3.38 29.18 -0.02
C SER A 158 -2.69 27.94 -0.59
N ILE A 159 -1.59 28.14 -1.34
CA ILE A 159 -0.74 27.04 -1.83
C ILE A 159 -0.12 26.30 -0.64
N ILE A 160 0.45 27.02 0.32
CA ILE A 160 1.05 26.46 1.53
C ILE A 160 0.00 25.71 2.34
N ASP A 161 -1.18 26.30 2.55
CA ASP A 161 -2.24 25.68 3.33
C ASP A 161 -2.68 24.36 2.70
N GLN A 162 -3.01 24.35 1.40
CA GLN A 162 -3.48 23.13 0.73
C GLN A 162 -2.38 22.06 0.62
N MET A 163 -1.11 22.45 0.45
CA MET A 163 0.02 21.51 0.49
C MET A 163 0.19 20.92 1.89
N THR A 164 0.09 21.74 2.93
CA THR A 164 0.22 21.30 4.33
C THR A 164 -0.86 20.27 4.67
N TRP A 165 -2.11 20.50 4.24
CA TRP A 165 -3.19 19.54 4.42
C TRP A 165 -2.94 18.23 3.69
N GLY A 166 -2.58 18.27 2.40
CA GLY A 166 -2.31 17.07 1.61
C GLY A 166 -1.16 16.22 2.19
N LEU A 167 -0.05 16.85 2.55
CA LEU A 167 1.11 16.16 3.13
C LEU A 167 0.78 15.55 4.49
N ARG A 168 0.04 16.27 5.35
CA ARG A 168 -0.38 15.77 6.66
C ARG A 168 -1.21 14.48 6.52
N TYR A 169 -2.16 14.43 5.60
CA TYR A 169 -3.01 13.26 5.42
C TYR A 169 -2.29 12.10 4.71
N SER A 170 -1.42 12.40 3.75
CA SER A 170 -0.56 11.40 3.12
C SER A 170 0.35 10.71 4.16
N CYS A 171 0.89 11.46 5.11
CA CYS A 171 1.63 10.89 6.24
C CYS A 171 0.78 9.99 7.16
N ILE A 172 -0.51 10.29 7.35
CA ILE A 172 -1.44 9.43 8.12
C ILE A 172 -1.72 8.12 7.39
N ILE A 173 -1.75 8.15 6.06
CA ILE A 173 -1.92 6.94 5.24
C ILE A 173 -0.66 6.07 5.29
N GLN A 174 0.51 6.66 5.50
CA GLN A 174 1.80 5.96 5.60
C GLN A 174 2.08 5.36 7.00
N ASN A 175 1.62 5.99 8.08
CA ASN A 175 1.79 5.51 9.47
C ASN A 175 0.60 4.69 9.94
#